data_AF-L0B028-F1
#
_entry.id   AF-L0B028-F1
#
_cell.length_a   1.000
_cell.length_b   1.000
_cell.length_c   1.000
_cell.angle_alpha   90.00
_cell.angle_beta   90.00
_cell.angle_gamma   90.00
#
_symmetry.space_group_name_H-M   'P 1'
#
loop_
_entity.id
_entity.type
_entity.pdbx_description
1 polymer ?
#
loop_
_entity_poly.entity_id
_entity_poly.type
_entity_poly.pdbx_seq_one_letter_code
_entity_poly.pdbx_strand_id
1 'polypeptide(L)'
;MDDKRLAGRLKSINLTKSQLPYKKYQKVVPKELRIGRLSNTWHVNTPDYTLNQSHSQWNRKLSHWRKQIYLWNDVSEADCELLSKATRNGDYKEFLSICNSIVKPALDQDLYKKLLNIGSDTGAPSLHPVIFKPEWFNGSITHNGFVTIDEKQFVNTAIEISKGYSGEFKENQVLQGLQRMSILKCGDTSGIIKGCIIGLGRNRHGTGKIGDRIKISIRDKTSACNVQIKTPRGIIIRRRKETCRKDGMVFKFDENAFAVIINNKLHGSRIKGPVLMETKHACKNLASHIF
;
A
#
# COMPACT_ATOMS: atom_id res chain seq x y z
N MET A 1 5.77 -0.28 -35.88
CA MET A 1 5.43 -0.53 -34.46
C MET A 1 3.97 -0.14 -34.31
N ASP A 2 3.12 -0.95 -33.65
CA ASP A 2 1.67 -0.71 -33.55
C ASP A 2 1.32 0.71 -33.03
N ASP A 3 0.61 1.53 -33.81
CA ASP A 3 0.25 2.91 -33.46
C ASP A 3 -0.56 3.00 -32.17
N LYS A 4 -1.40 1.98 -31.91
CA LYS A 4 -2.16 1.86 -30.67
C LYS A 4 -1.24 1.72 -29.46
N ARG A 5 -0.11 1.04 -29.63
CA ARG A 5 0.91 0.86 -28.60
C ARG A 5 1.63 2.18 -28.31
N LEU A 6 2.03 2.92 -29.34
CA LEU A 6 2.66 4.24 -29.19
C LEU A 6 1.72 5.22 -28.48
N ALA A 7 0.45 5.28 -28.88
CA ALA A 7 -0.57 6.10 -28.24
C ALA A 7 -0.76 5.75 -26.75
N GLY A 8 -0.81 4.45 -26.41
CA GLY A 8 -0.93 4.00 -25.02
C GLY A 8 0.29 4.38 -24.15
N ARG A 9 1.49 4.30 -24.71
CA ARG A 9 2.73 4.73 -24.04
C ARG A 9 2.75 6.24 -23.81
N LEU A 10 2.42 7.03 -24.84
CA LEU A 10 2.35 8.48 -24.76
C LEU A 10 1.30 8.93 -23.74
N LYS A 11 0.11 8.31 -23.74
CA LYS A 11 -0.92 8.53 -22.72
C LYS A 11 -0.40 8.29 -21.30
N SER A 12 0.37 7.21 -21.10
CA SER A 12 0.95 6.86 -19.80
C SER A 12 1.98 7.89 -19.31
N ILE A 13 2.76 8.47 -20.23
CA ILE A 13 3.69 9.57 -19.95
C ILE A 13 2.89 10.81 -19.55
N ASN A 14 1.92 11.22 -20.37
CA ASN A 14 1.17 12.45 -20.17
C ASN A 14 0.41 12.46 -18.84
N LEU A 15 -0.16 11.32 -18.45
CA LEU A 15 -0.83 11.14 -17.16
C LEU A 15 0.11 11.33 -15.96
N THR A 16 1.40 10.97 -16.10
CA THR A 16 2.39 11.22 -15.04
C THR A 16 2.88 12.67 -15.09
N LYS A 17 3.05 13.26 -16.28
CA LYS A 17 3.44 14.67 -16.43
C LYS A 17 2.40 15.66 -15.89
N SER A 18 1.11 15.29 -15.88
CA SER A 18 0.05 16.13 -15.33
C SER A 18 0.05 16.21 -13.80
N GLN A 19 0.78 15.32 -13.11
CA GLN A 19 0.84 15.27 -11.65
C GLN A 19 1.64 16.44 -11.07
N LEU A 20 1.28 16.87 -9.86
CA LEU A 20 1.93 17.97 -9.14
C LEU A 20 3.45 17.79 -8.98
N PRO A 21 3.98 16.60 -8.63
CA PRO A 21 5.43 16.43 -8.44
C PRO A 21 6.24 16.65 -9.71
N TYR A 22 5.71 16.27 -10.88
CA TYR A 22 6.37 16.53 -12.17
C TYR A 22 6.39 18.02 -12.51
N LYS A 23 5.27 18.71 -12.27
CA LYS A 23 5.18 20.18 -12.47
C LYS A 23 6.15 20.92 -11.54
N LYS A 24 6.22 20.50 -10.27
CA LYS A 24 7.17 21.01 -9.26
C LYS A 24 8.61 20.80 -9.73
N TYR A 25 8.97 19.58 -10.13
CA TYR A 25 10.28 19.29 -10.71
C TYR A 25 10.61 20.18 -11.90
N GLN A 26 9.69 20.33 -12.85
CA GLN A 26 9.92 21.13 -14.06
C GLN A 26 10.14 22.62 -13.74
N LYS A 27 9.48 23.16 -12.71
CA LYS A 27 9.68 24.53 -12.23
C LYS A 27 11.06 24.72 -11.60
N VAL A 28 11.55 23.72 -10.85
CA VAL A 28 12.83 23.78 -10.14
C VAL A 28 14.01 23.49 -11.07
N VAL A 29 13.88 22.49 -11.95
CA VAL A 29 14.92 22.01 -12.87
C VAL A 29 14.41 22.04 -14.32
N PRO A 30 14.57 23.19 -15.00
CA PRO A 30 14.35 23.34 -16.44
C PRO A 30 15.15 22.32 -17.26
N LYS A 31 14.71 22.02 -18.49
CA LYS A 31 15.29 20.94 -19.32
C LYS A 31 16.77 21.19 -19.61
N GLU A 32 17.14 22.45 -19.76
CA GLU A 32 18.47 22.93 -20.13
C GLU A 32 19.48 22.76 -18.98
N LEU A 33 18.99 22.78 -17.74
CA LEU A 33 19.80 22.71 -16.52
C LEU A 33 19.87 21.29 -15.92
N ARG A 34 19.40 20.27 -16.66
CA ARG A 34 19.41 18.88 -16.17
C ARG A 34 20.80 18.26 -16.28
N ILE A 35 21.33 17.84 -15.15
CA ILE A 35 22.65 17.22 -15.06
C ILE A 35 22.59 15.73 -15.46
N GLY A 36 23.27 15.35 -16.54
CA GLY A 36 23.24 13.97 -17.07
C GLY A 36 23.59 12.89 -16.04
N ARG A 37 24.62 13.09 -15.20
CA ARG A 37 25.02 12.10 -14.17
C ARG A 37 23.97 11.86 -13.07
N LEU A 38 23.00 12.76 -12.89
CA LEU A 38 21.91 12.60 -11.92
C LEU A 38 20.64 12.02 -12.56
N SER A 39 20.70 11.61 -13.82
CA SER A 39 19.56 11.07 -14.58
C SER A 39 18.94 9.81 -13.98
N ASN A 40 19.68 9.10 -13.11
CA ASN A 40 19.23 7.88 -12.44
C ASN A 40 18.85 8.10 -10.96
N THR A 41 18.92 9.34 -10.48
CA THR A 41 18.60 9.69 -9.09
C THR A 41 17.48 10.74 -9.06
N TRP A 42 17.84 12.02 -8.97
CA TRP A 42 16.91 13.14 -8.74
C TRP A 42 16.44 13.83 -10.02
N HIS A 43 17.21 13.74 -11.10
CA HIS A 43 16.79 14.28 -12.38
C HIS A 43 15.99 13.26 -13.17
N VAL A 44 14.82 13.69 -13.58
CA VAL A 44 13.81 12.86 -14.18
C VAL A 44 14.13 12.66 -15.66
N ASN A 45 14.41 11.42 -16.07
CA ASN A 45 14.62 11.07 -17.47
C ASN A 45 13.34 10.50 -18.10
N THR A 46 12.69 11.28 -18.96
CA THR A 46 11.41 10.85 -19.58
C THR A 46 11.66 9.70 -20.55
N PRO A 47 11.00 8.53 -20.37
CA PRO A 47 11.16 7.41 -21.28
C PRO A 47 10.76 7.78 -22.70
N ASP A 48 11.59 7.42 -23.67
CA ASP A 48 11.24 7.54 -25.07
C ASP A 48 10.22 6.44 -25.44
N TYR A 49 9.01 6.87 -25.78
CA TYR A 49 7.90 5.99 -26.12
C TYR A 49 8.03 5.36 -27.51
N THR A 50 8.86 5.94 -28.38
CA THR A 50 9.07 5.51 -29.77
C THR A 50 10.01 4.31 -29.89
N LEU A 51 10.82 4.03 -28.86
CA LEU A 51 11.79 2.93 -28.88
C LEU A 51 11.13 1.56 -28.95
N ASN A 52 11.71 0.67 -29.75
CA ASN A 52 11.25 -0.71 -29.91
C ASN A 52 11.68 -1.58 -28.73
N GLN A 53 10.90 -1.49 -27.67
CA GLN A 53 11.12 -2.23 -26.43
C GLN A 53 9.99 -3.22 -26.20
N SER A 54 10.22 -4.33 -25.49
CA SER A 54 9.15 -5.22 -25.02
C SER A 54 8.23 -4.52 -24.00
N HIS A 55 7.06 -5.10 -23.73
CA HIS A 55 6.13 -4.56 -22.71
C HIS A 55 6.77 -4.52 -21.32
N SER A 56 7.56 -5.54 -20.97
CA SER A 56 8.29 -5.62 -19.70
C SER A 56 9.39 -4.56 -19.58
N GLN A 57 10.20 -4.38 -20.63
CA GLN A 57 11.24 -3.34 -20.68
C GLN A 57 10.65 -1.93 -20.53
N TRP A 58 9.53 -1.67 -21.23
CA TRP A 58 8.79 -0.42 -21.12
C TRP A 58 8.29 -0.16 -19.70
N ASN A 59 7.62 -1.14 -19.10
CA ASN A 59 7.09 -1.01 -17.74
C ASN A 59 8.20 -0.79 -16.71
N ARG A 60 9.38 -1.39 -16.89
CA ARG A 60 10.54 -1.16 -16.03
C ARG A 60 11.03 0.29 -16.13
N LYS A 61 11.21 0.82 -17.35
CA LYS A 61 11.60 2.23 -17.56
C LYS A 61 10.56 3.20 -17.00
N LEU A 62 9.27 2.95 -17.28
CA LEU A 62 8.17 3.78 -16.78
C LEU A 62 8.08 3.76 -15.26
N SER A 63 8.27 2.59 -14.63
CA SER A 63 8.28 2.43 -13.17
C SER A 63 9.46 3.18 -12.53
N HIS A 64 10.66 3.03 -13.07
CA HIS A 64 11.84 3.76 -12.60
C HIS A 64 11.63 5.28 -12.70
N TRP A 65 11.20 5.76 -13.86
CA TRP A 65 10.89 7.18 -14.09
C TRP A 65 9.85 7.74 -13.11
N ARG A 66 8.78 6.99 -12.84
CA ARG A 66 7.75 7.38 -11.84
C ARG A 66 8.32 7.48 -10.44
N LYS A 67 9.19 6.55 -10.02
CA LYS A 67 9.85 6.62 -8.70
C LYS A 67 10.70 7.89 -8.56
N GLN A 68 11.35 8.34 -9.63
CA GLN A 68 12.09 9.59 -9.63
C GLN A 68 11.16 10.80 -9.48
N ILE A 69 9.99 10.78 -10.11
CA ILE A 69 9.00 11.85 -9.99
C ILE A 69 8.41 11.89 -8.58
N TYR A 70 8.18 10.73 -7.95
CA TYR A 70 7.62 10.66 -6.60
C TYR A 70 8.57 11.17 -5.51
N LEU A 71 9.87 11.25 -5.76
CA LEU A 71 10.80 11.97 -4.87
C LEU A 71 10.40 13.43 -4.65
N TRP A 72 9.72 14.03 -5.63
CA TRP A 72 9.32 15.44 -5.61
C TRP A 72 7.97 15.68 -4.91
N ASN A 73 7.35 14.63 -4.37
CA ASN A 73 6.05 14.76 -3.71
C ASN A 73 6.17 15.54 -2.39
N ASP A 74 7.18 15.18 -1.59
CA ASP A 74 7.35 15.68 -0.21
C ASP A 74 8.33 16.85 -0.10
N VAL A 75 8.81 17.37 -1.24
CA VAL A 75 9.70 18.55 -1.27
C VAL A 75 8.90 19.79 -0.91
N SER A 76 9.27 20.51 0.17
CA SER A 76 8.57 21.72 0.58
C SER A 76 8.75 22.86 -0.43
N GLU A 77 7.94 23.92 -0.34
CA GLU A 77 8.11 25.09 -1.21
C GLU A 77 9.44 25.82 -0.93
N ALA A 78 9.87 25.90 0.33
CA ALA A 78 11.17 26.44 0.73
C ALA A 78 12.33 25.63 0.11
N ASP A 79 12.25 24.30 0.15
CA ASP A 79 13.24 23.43 -0.47
C ASP A 79 13.27 23.60 -2.00
N CYS A 80 12.13 23.84 -2.63
CA CYS A 80 12.07 24.12 -4.07
C CYS A 80 12.84 25.39 -4.45
N GLU A 81 12.79 26.43 -3.61
CA GLU A 81 13.54 27.67 -3.83
C GLU A 81 15.04 27.44 -3.71
N LEU A 82 15.47 26.73 -2.67
CA LEU A 82 16.87 26.35 -2.45
C LEU A 82 17.41 25.50 -3.60
N LEU A 83 16.66 24.46 -4.01
CA LEU A 83 17.01 23.61 -5.14
C LEU A 83 17.07 24.41 -6.46
N SER A 84 16.16 25.36 -6.66
CA SER A 84 16.14 26.20 -7.86
C SER A 84 17.36 27.12 -7.91
N LYS A 85 17.77 27.69 -6.77
CA LYS A 85 18.99 28.49 -6.65
C LYS A 85 20.24 27.66 -6.94
N ALA A 86 20.37 26.48 -6.33
CA ALA A 86 21.48 25.56 -6.56
C ALA A 86 21.57 25.12 -8.04
N THR A 87 20.42 24.84 -8.65
CA THR A 87 20.33 24.45 -10.07
C THR A 87 20.79 25.59 -11.00
N ARG A 88 20.35 26.84 -10.75
CA ARG A 88 20.77 28.01 -11.55
C ARG A 88 22.26 28.32 -11.42
N ASN A 89 22.82 28.12 -10.23
CA ASN A 89 24.25 28.33 -9.97
C ASN A 89 25.13 27.21 -10.53
N GLY A 90 24.54 26.10 -11.02
CA GLY A 90 25.29 24.93 -11.48
C GLY A 90 25.97 24.14 -10.36
N ASP A 91 25.65 24.42 -9.10
CA ASP A 91 26.23 23.73 -7.95
C ASP A 91 25.49 22.44 -7.65
N TYR A 92 26.00 21.36 -8.24
CA TYR A 92 25.46 20.03 -8.06
C TYR A 92 25.67 19.45 -6.65
N LYS A 93 26.71 19.88 -5.92
CA LYS A 93 27.03 19.34 -4.60
C LYS A 93 26.01 19.85 -3.61
N GLU A 94 25.73 21.15 -3.69
CA GLU A 94 24.70 21.80 -2.90
C GLU A 94 23.32 21.22 -3.22
N PHE A 95 23.00 21.06 -4.51
CA PHE A 95 21.76 20.40 -4.93
C PHE A 95 21.59 19.01 -4.29
N LEU A 96 22.64 18.17 -4.33
CA LEU A 96 22.62 16.85 -3.71
C LEU A 96 22.51 16.89 -2.18
N SER A 97 23.14 17.87 -1.54
CA SER A 97 23.06 18.07 -0.09
C SER A 97 21.61 18.30 0.35
N ILE A 98 20.94 19.26 -0.30
CA ILE A 98 19.52 19.60 -0.06
C ILE A 98 18.62 18.39 -0.36
N CYS A 99 18.85 17.70 -1.48
CA CYS A 99 18.13 16.49 -1.81
C CYS A 99 18.24 15.39 -0.73
N ASN A 100 19.45 15.16 -0.21
CA ASN A 100 19.69 14.14 0.81
C ASN A 100 19.12 14.52 2.18
N SER A 101 19.00 15.81 2.50
CA SER A 101 18.31 16.26 3.72
C SER A 101 16.81 16.05 3.62
N ILE A 102 16.19 16.27 2.45
CA ILE A 102 14.75 16.01 2.22
C ILE A 102 14.40 14.51 2.39
N VAL A 103 15.26 13.61 1.89
CA VAL A 103 14.99 12.15 1.92
C VAL A 103 15.19 11.53 3.30
N LYS A 104 15.91 12.18 4.20
CA LYS A 104 16.07 11.72 5.58
C LYS A 104 15.08 12.47 6.45
N PRO A 105 13.87 11.95 6.70
CA PRO A 105 13.09 12.43 7.82
C PRO A 105 13.98 12.38 9.06
N ALA A 106 14.04 13.49 9.80
CA ALA A 106 14.78 13.53 11.05
C ALA A 106 14.26 12.39 11.93
N LEU A 107 15.19 11.57 12.41
CA LEU A 107 14.90 10.53 13.37
C LEU A 107 14.61 11.22 14.71
N ASP A 108 13.40 11.72 14.85
CA ASP A 108 12.98 12.47 16.02
C ASP A 108 12.64 11.52 17.18
N GLN A 109 12.92 11.93 18.43
CA GLN A 109 12.48 11.20 19.62
C GLN A 109 10.96 11.00 19.63
N ASP A 110 10.21 11.90 19.00
CA ASP A 110 8.77 11.79 18.80
C ASP A 110 8.37 10.56 17.95
N LEU A 111 9.16 10.19 16.94
CA LEU A 111 8.92 8.98 16.14
C LEU A 111 9.08 7.71 16.99
N TYR A 112 10.10 7.65 17.86
CA TYR A 112 10.31 6.53 18.77
C TYR A 112 9.19 6.41 19.80
N LYS A 113 8.75 7.54 20.39
CA LYS A 113 7.61 7.57 21.31
C LYS A 113 6.33 7.07 20.64
N LYS A 114 6.07 7.48 19.39
CA LYS A 114 4.95 6.97 18.57
C LYS A 114 5.05 5.46 18.32
N LEU A 115 6.22 4.94 17.94
CA LEU A 115 6.42 3.51 17.71
C LEU A 115 6.21 2.66 18.97
N LEU A 116 6.56 3.21 20.12
CA LEU A 116 6.39 2.58 21.44
C LEU A 116 4.99 2.82 22.05
N ASN A 117 4.14 3.60 21.38
CA ASN A 117 2.81 3.97 21.86
C ASN A 117 2.83 4.70 23.23
N ILE A 118 3.81 5.59 23.40
CA ILE A 118 4.07 6.36 24.63
C ILE A 118 3.69 7.83 24.41
N GLY A 119 2.68 8.34 25.11
CA GLY A 119 2.23 9.75 25.07
C GLY A 119 0.75 9.95 24.68
N SER A 120 0.26 11.19 24.75
CA SER A 120 -1.11 11.56 24.32
C SER A 120 -1.15 11.89 22.82
N ASP A 121 -2.13 11.32 22.10
CA ASP A 121 -2.41 11.52 20.67
C ASP A 121 -2.84 12.97 20.31
N THR A 122 -1.99 13.97 20.52
CA THR A 122 -2.33 15.38 20.25
C THR A 122 -1.74 15.93 18.95
N GLY A 123 -1.15 15.09 18.10
CA GLY A 123 -0.59 15.51 16.81
C GLY A 123 -0.97 14.57 15.68
N ALA A 124 -1.28 15.13 14.51
CA ALA A 124 -1.53 14.37 13.30
C ALA A 124 -0.42 13.33 13.07
N PRO A 125 -0.76 12.07 12.70
CA PRO A 125 0.25 11.04 12.51
C PRO A 125 1.19 11.46 11.39
N SER A 126 2.45 11.73 11.72
CA SER A 126 3.53 11.85 10.73
C SER A 126 3.71 10.46 10.11
N LEU A 127 2.99 10.22 9.02
CA LEU A 127 2.86 8.97 8.28
C LEU A 127 4.12 8.64 7.47
N HIS A 128 5.32 8.76 8.06
CA HIS A 128 6.53 8.24 7.43
C HIS A 128 6.58 6.73 7.66
N PRO A 129 6.47 5.90 6.61
CA PRO A 129 6.55 4.48 6.78
C PRO A 129 7.98 4.09 7.22
N VAL A 130 8.08 3.22 8.21
CA VAL A 130 9.37 2.81 8.80
C VAL A 130 9.82 1.48 8.22
N ILE A 131 11.11 1.34 7.92
CA ILE A 131 11.75 0.05 7.66
C ILE A 131 12.68 -0.28 8.83
N PHE A 132 12.44 -1.42 9.44
CA PHE A 132 13.34 -1.97 10.45
C PHE A 132 14.50 -2.67 9.77
N LYS A 133 15.73 -2.25 10.09
CA LYS A 133 16.96 -2.90 9.63
C LYS A 133 17.51 -3.77 10.77
N PRO A 134 17.42 -5.11 10.64
CA PRO A 134 17.89 -6.00 11.68
C PRO A 134 19.42 -6.07 11.71
N GLU A 135 19.99 -6.43 12.87
CA GLU A 135 21.44 -6.46 13.09
C GLU A 135 22.18 -7.40 12.13
N TRP A 136 21.57 -8.53 11.78
CA TRP A 136 22.16 -9.53 10.89
C TRP A 136 22.22 -9.05 9.42
N PHE A 137 21.54 -7.95 9.08
CA PHE A 137 21.52 -7.42 7.72
C PHE A 137 22.66 -6.42 7.49
N ASN A 138 23.70 -6.90 6.80
CA ASN A 138 24.89 -6.11 6.47
C ASN A 138 24.73 -5.18 5.26
N GLY A 139 23.56 -5.13 4.62
CA GLY A 139 23.30 -4.27 3.46
C GLY A 139 22.84 -2.85 3.84
N SER A 140 22.84 -1.94 2.87
CA SER A 140 22.23 -0.62 3.01
C SER A 140 20.78 -0.64 2.49
N ILE A 141 19.83 -0.33 3.37
CA ILE A 141 18.43 -0.13 2.97
C ILE A 141 18.27 1.33 2.57
N THR A 142 18.28 1.56 1.26
CA THR A 142 17.95 2.87 0.69
C THR A 142 16.59 2.76 0.02
N HIS A 143 15.54 3.23 0.71
CA HIS A 143 14.22 3.34 0.10
C HIS A 143 13.70 4.75 0.27
N ASN A 144 13.43 5.41 -0.86
CA ASN A 144 12.87 6.75 -0.88
C ASN A 144 11.54 6.77 -0.11
N GLY A 145 11.42 7.68 0.84
CA GLY A 145 10.20 7.90 1.64
C GLY A 145 10.01 6.97 2.82
N PHE A 146 10.98 6.10 3.16
CA PHE A 146 10.94 5.33 4.41
C PHE A 146 12.03 5.78 5.38
N VAL A 147 11.70 5.83 6.67
CA VAL A 147 12.71 5.98 7.73
C VAL A 147 13.32 4.61 7.98
N THR A 148 14.62 4.44 7.76
CA THR A 148 15.30 3.22 8.20
C THR A 148 15.67 3.36 9.67
N ILE A 149 15.23 2.41 10.49
CA ILE A 149 15.60 2.33 11.91
C ILE A 149 16.47 1.10 12.10
N ASP A 150 17.71 1.30 12.53
CA ASP A 150 18.61 0.21 12.91
C ASP A 150 18.17 -0.40 14.24
N GLU A 151 18.19 -1.73 14.34
CA GLU A 151 17.77 -2.50 15.51
C GLU A 151 18.47 -2.04 16.81
N LYS A 152 19.79 -1.89 16.79
CA LYS A 152 20.57 -1.39 17.94
C LYS A 152 20.10 -0.03 18.43
N GLN A 153 19.88 0.89 17.49
CA GLN A 153 19.44 2.24 17.82
C GLN A 153 18.03 2.21 18.40
N PHE A 154 17.12 1.41 17.83
CA PHE A 154 15.77 1.25 18.36
C PHE A 154 15.76 0.71 19.78
N VAL A 155 16.50 -0.38 20.03
CA VAL A 155 16.54 -1.02 21.35
C VAL A 155 17.10 -0.06 22.40
N ASN A 156 18.22 0.62 22.11
CA ASN A 156 18.82 1.57 23.04
C ASN A 156 17.87 2.72 23.37
N THR A 157 17.28 3.36 22.35
CA THR A 157 16.34 4.45 22.55
C THR A 157 15.07 3.99 23.28
N ALA A 158 14.58 2.78 23.01
CA ALA A 158 13.42 2.22 23.71
C ALA A 158 13.72 1.97 25.20
N ILE A 159 14.92 1.47 25.53
CA ILE A 159 15.36 1.30 26.92
C ILE A 159 15.41 2.65 27.63
N GLU A 160 15.99 3.68 27.01
CA GLU A 160 16.04 5.03 27.58
C GLU A 160 14.65 5.61 27.83
N ILE A 161 13.74 5.51 26.86
CA ILE A 161 12.37 6.00 26.99
C ILE A 161 11.62 5.21 28.09
N SER A 162 11.82 3.89 28.18
CA SER A 162 11.15 3.05 29.19
C SER A 162 11.58 3.38 30.62
N LYS A 163 12.82 3.84 30.85
CA LYS A 163 13.29 4.25 32.18
C LYS A 163 12.53 5.48 32.72
N GLY A 164 11.99 6.32 31.83
CA GLY A 164 11.24 7.53 32.19
C GLY A 164 9.73 7.39 32.14
N TYR A 165 9.18 6.23 31.73
CA TYR A 165 7.74 6.02 31.58
C TYR A 165 7.17 5.19 32.73
N SER A 166 6.24 5.78 33.50
CA SER A 166 5.57 5.13 34.63
C SER A 166 4.12 4.70 34.33
N GLY A 167 3.63 4.92 33.10
CA GLY A 167 2.28 4.54 32.70
C GLY A 167 2.17 3.06 32.34
N GLU A 168 0.94 2.55 32.21
CA GLU A 168 0.72 1.24 31.61
C GLU A 168 1.11 1.27 30.13
N PHE A 169 1.91 0.31 29.70
CA PHE A 169 2.11 0.06 28.28
C PHE A 169 0.79 -0.48 27.72
N LYS A 170 0.16 0.26 26.80
CA LYS A 170 -0.95 -0.30 26.02
C LYS A 170 -0.37 -1.40 25.14
N GLU A 171 -0.58 -2.65 25.53
CA GLU A 171 -0.22 -3.81 24.75
C GLU A 171 -0.72 -3.60 23.31
N ASN A 172 0.19 -3.64 22.33
CA ASN A 172 -0.19 -3.58 20.93
C ASN A 172 -1.11 -4.77 20.66
N GLN A 173 -2.43 -4.55 20.67
CA GLN A 173 -3.38 -5.58 20.34
C GLN A 173 -3.06 -6.06 18.92
N VAL A 174 -2.45 -7.24 18.83
CA VAL A 174 -2.26 -7.96 17.58
C VAL A 174 -3.61 -7.93 16.87
N LEU A 175 -3.70 -7.18 15.76
CA LEU A 175 -4.96 -6.86 15.10
C LEU A 175 -5.56 -8.13 14.48
N GLN A 176 -6.23 -8.93 15.28
CA GLN A 176 -6.65 -10.26 14.87
C GLN A 176 -7.77 -10.23 13.82
N GLY A 177 -7.62 -11.21 12.94
CA GLY A 177 -8.38 -11.53 11.75
C GLY A 177 -9.80 -11.95 11.92
N LEU A 178 -10.42 -12.22 10.77
CA LEU A 178 -11.19 -13.45 10.67
C LEU A 178 -10.22 -14.63 10.76
N GLN A 179 -10.52 -15.63 11.58
CA GLN A 179 -9.67 -16.80 11.79
C GLN A 179 -10.47 -18.08 11.54
N ARG A 180 -9.81 -19.24 11.72
CA ARG A 180 -10.56 -20.51 11.81
C ARG A 180 -11.55 -20.42 12.97
N MET A 181 -12.65 -21.13 12.84
CA MET A 181 -13.79 -21.14 13.77
C MET A 181 -14.62 -19.85 13.81
N SER A 182 -14.17 -18.74 13.21
CA SER A 182 -15.00 -17.53 13.07
C SER A 182 -16.29 -17.81 12.29
N ILE A 183 -17.41 -17.27 12.77
CA ILE A 183 -18.72 -17.36 12.12
C ILE A 183 -18.98 -16.08 11.33
N LEU A 184 -19.44 -16.24 10.10
CA LEU A 184 -19.76 -15.16 9.18
C LEU A 184 -21.14 -15.36 8.60
N LYS A 185 -21.80 -14.24 8.28
CA LYS A 185 -23.04 -14.27 7.50
C LYS A 185 -22.74 -14.52 6.03
N CYS A 186 -23.67 -15.16 5.35
CA CYS A 186 -23.61 -15.24 3.90
C CYS A 186 -24.19 -13.95 3.31
N GLY A 187 -23.37 -13.26 2.52
CA GLY A 187 -23.74 -12.01 1.86
C GLY A 187 -24.10 -12.20 0.40
N ASP A 188 -24.55 -13.37 -0.04
CA ASP A 188 -25.06 -13.58 -1.41
C ASP A 188 -26.49 -14.15 -1.41
N THR A 189 -27.01 -14.45 -2.59
CA THR A 189 -28.34 -15.06 -2.78
C THR A 189 -28.31 -16.59 -2.88
N SER A 190 -27.26 -17.27 -2.39
CA SER A 190 -27.15 -18.75 -2.44
C SER A 190 -28.12 -19.50 -1.52
N GLY A 191 -28.80 -18.79 -0.62
CA GLY A 191 -29.69 -19.38 0.40
C GLY A 191 -28.97 -19.84 1.68
N ILE A 192 -27.64 -19.69 1.77
CA ILE A 192 -26.94 -19.88 3.05
C ILE A 192 -27.21 -18.67 3.95
N ILE A 193 -27.34 -18.89 5.26
CA ILE A 193 -27.56 -17.81 6.25
C ILE A 193 -26.23 -17.48 6.96
N LYS A 194 -25.55 -18.50 7.51
CA LYS A 194 -24.26 -18.35 8.19
C LYS A 194 -23.37 -19.57 8.02
N GLY A 195 -22.06 -19.34 8.08
CA GLY A 195 -21.04 -20.36 7.92
C GLY A 195 -19.85 -20.12 8.85
N CYS A 196 -19.16 -21.20 9.19
CA CYS A 196 -17.98 -21.19 10.04
C CYS A 196 -16.73 -21.45 9.20
N ILE A 197 -15.69 -20.63 9.36
CA ILE A 197 -14.42 -20.84 8.65
C ILE A 197 -13.74 -22.09 9.19
N ILE A 198 -13.50 -23.07 8.33
CA ILE A 198 -12.73 -24.28 8.68
C ILE A 198 -11.34 -24.30 8.07
N GLY A 199 -11.10 -23.47 7.05
CA GLY A 199 -9.79 -23.29 6.44
C GLY A 199 -9.63 -21.92 5.77
N LEU A 200 -8.44 -21.35 5.94
CA LEU A 200 -8.00 -20.14 5.25
C LEU A 200 -7.07 -20.57 4.11
N GLY A 201 -7.34 -20.15 2.87
CA GLY A 201 -6.69 -20.71 1.68
C GLY A 201 -5.17 -20.56 1.64
N ARG A 202 -4.68 -19.33 1.41
CA ARG A 202 -3.24 -19.04 1.25
C ARG A 202 -2.48 -18.84 2.57
N ASN A 203 -3.19 -18.55 3.66
CA ASN A 203 -2.61 -18.23 4.96
C ASN A 203 -3.03 -19.29 5.98
N ARG A 204 -2.25 -20.38 6.12
CA ARG A 204 -2.57 -21.49 7.04
C ARG A 204 -2.60 -21.07 8.52
N HIS A 205 -1.77 -20.09 8.90
CA HIS A 205 -1.66 -19.57 10.28
C HIS A 205 -2.04 -18.08 10.41
N GLY A 206 -2.49 -17.48 9.31
CA GLY A 206 -2.78 -16.06 9.27
C GLY A 206 -4.24 -15.73 9.55
N THR A 207 -4.55 -14.46 9.33
CA THR A 207 -5.89 -13.89 9.42
C THR A 207 -6.49 -13.70 8.04
N GLY A 208 -7.75 -14.06 7.85
CA GLY A 208 -8.51 -13.81 6.62
C GLY A 208 -8.74 -12.32 6.38
N LYS A 209 -8.37 -11.87 5.19
CA LYS A 209 -8.59 -10.51 4.67
C LYS A 209 -9.73 -10.50 3.65
N ILE A 210 -10.25 -9.30 3.35
CA ILE A 210 -11.23 -9.13 2.28
C ILE A 210 -10.61 -9.60 0.95
N GLY A 211 -11.35 -10.40 0.19
CA GLY A 211 -10.90 -11.03 -1.05
C GLY A 211 -10.23 -12.40 -0.88
N ASP A 212 -9.92 -12.82 0.35
CA ASP A 212 -9.32 -14.13 0.58
C ASP A 212 -10.33 -15.26 0.36
N ARG A 213 -9.83 -16.36 -0.21
CA ARG A 213 -10.58 -17.61 -0.36
C ARG A 213 -10.54 -18.42 0.93
N ILE A 214 -11.70 -18.88 1.35
CA ILE A 214 -11.92 -19.64 2.58
C ILE A 214 -12.70 -20.91 2.31
N LYS A 215 -12.50 -21.93 3.16
CA LYS A 215 -13.34 -23.14 3.21
C LYS A 215 -14.28 -23.00 4.40
N ILE A 216 -15.56 -23.20 4.16
CA ILE A 216 -16.62 -22.91 5.13
C ILE A 216 -17.40 -24.19 5.44
N SER A 217 -17.74 -24.39 6.71
CA SER A 217 -18.76 -25.34 7.13
C SER A 217 -20.09 -24.61 7.30
N ILE A 218 -21.13 -25.07 6.61
CA ILE A 218 -22.46 -24.45 6.67
C ILE A 218 -23.05 -24.69 8.05
N ARG A 219 -23.46 -23.61 8.74
CA ARG A 219 -24.11 -23.69 10.05
C ARG A 219 -25.61 -23.52 9.96
N ASP A 220 -26.07 -22.77 8.97
CA ASP A 220 -27.49 -22.45 8.80
C ASP A 220 -27.78 -22.06 7.35
N LYS A 221 -28.94 -22.49 6.83
CA LYS A 221 -29.36 -22.28 5.44
C LYS A 221 -30.89 -22.32 5.34
N THR A 222 -31.43 -21.61 4.36
CA THR A 222 -32.86 -21.65 4.01
C THR A 222 -33.22 -22.96 3.30
N SER A 223 -34.49 -23.34 3.34
CA SER A 223 -35.03 -24.52 2.64
C SER A 223 -34.80 -24.49 1.12
N ALA A 224 -34.78 -23.29 0.51
CA ALA A 224 -34.53 -23.08 -0.91
C ALA A 224 -33.03 -23.07 -1.32
N CYS A 225 -32.12 -23.42 -0.41
CA CYS A 225 -30.69 -23.38 -0.69
C CYS A 225 -30.26 -24.54 -1.60
N ASN A 226 -29.74 -24.22 -2.79
CA ASN A 226 -29.32 -25.20 -3.80
C ASN A 226 -27.86 -25.71 -3.62
N VAL A 227 -27.18 -25.33 -2.53
CA VAL A 227 -25.81 -25.79 -2.25
C VAL A 227 -25.83 -27.17 -1.61
N GLN A 228 -25.50 -28.20 -2.39
CA GLN A 228 -25.43 -29.60 -1.91
C GLN A 228 -24.13 -29.90 -1.14
N ILE A 229 -23.06 -29.16 -1.43
CA ILE A 229 -21.74 -29.40 -0.81
C ILE A 229 -21.78 -28.97 0.67
N LYS A 230 -21.50 -29.89 1.59
CA LYS A 230 -21.47 -29.62 3.05
C LYS A 230 -20.42 -28.58 3.46
N THR A 231 -19.29 -28.55 2.74
CA THR A 231 -18.18 -27.61 2.99
C THR A 231 -17.78 -26.78 1.77
N PRO A 232 -18.59 -25.80 1.35
CA PRO A 232 -18.31 -25.00 0.16
C PRO A 232 -17.09 -24.09 0.36
N ARG A 233 -16.51 -23.66 -0.77
CA ARG A 233 -15.54 -22.57 -0.78
C ARG A 233 -16.28 -21.23 -0.80
N GLY A 234 -15.67 -20.22 -0.21
CA GLY A 234 -16.19 -18.86 -0.19
C GLY A 234 -15.09 -17.82 -0.32
N ILE A 235 -15.50 -16.56 -0.46
CA ILE A 235 -14.64 -15.38 -0.44
C ILE A 235 -15.14 -14.43 0.63
N ILE A 236 -14.22 -13.89 1.42
CA ILE A 236 -14.53 -12.84 2.40
C ILE A 236 -14.83 -11.53 1.64
N ILE A 237 -16.02 -10.96 1.84
CA ILE A 237 -16.44 -9.72 1.17
C ILE A 237 -16.54 -8.53 2.13
N ARG A 238 -16.77 -8.79 3.43
CA ARG A 238 -16.85 -7.77 4.48
C ARG A 238 -16.20 -8.25 5.77
N ARG A 239 -15.62 -7.32 6.51
CA ARG A 239 -14.97 -7.57 7.80
C ARG A 239 -15.21 -6.40 8.76
N ARG A 240 -15.51 -6.72 10.02
CA ARG A 240 -15.68 -5.79 11.15
C ARG A 240 -14.38 -5.15 11.61
N LYS A 241 -13.28 -5.85 11.50
CA LYS A 241 -11.96 -5.28 11.74
C LYS A 241 -11.56 -4.41 10.56
N GLU A 242 -11.00 -3.25 10.86
CA GLU A 242 -10.57 -2.29 9.87
C GLU A 242 -9.57 -2.87 8.86
N THR A 243 -9.66 -2.37 7.63
CA THR A 243 -8.77 -2.69 6.52
C THR A 243 -8.14 -1.40 6.04
N CYS A 244 -6.82 -1.30 6.22
CA CYS A 244 -6.04 -0.17 5.73
C CYS A 244 -5.59 -0.43 4.29
N ARG A 245 -5.84 0.55 3.43
CA ARG A 245 -5.36 0.56 2.05
C ARG A 245 -3.97 1.20 1.99
N LYS A 246 -3.28 0.97 0.86
CA LYS A 246 -1.92 1.49 0.62
C LYS A 246 -1.84 3.01 0.56
N ASP A 247 -2.97 3.66 0.27
CA ASP A 247 -3.15 5.11 0.28
C ASP A 247 -3.43 5.67 1.69
N GLY A 248 -3.44 4.82 2.73
CA GLY A 248 -3.69 5.21 4.11
C GLY A 248 -5.18 5.24 4.50
N MET A 249 -6.09 5.03 3.54
CA MET A 249 -7.52 5.04 3.84
C MET A 249 -7.93 3.79 4.62
N VAL A 250 -8.75 3.98 5.65
CA VAL A 250 -9.20 2.92 6.56
C VAL A 250 -10.68 2.65 6.37
N PHE A 251 -11.04 1.39 6.10
CA PHE A 251 -12.43 0.97 5.90
C PHE A 251 -12.82 -0.08 6.93
N LYS A 252 -14.06 0.00 7.41
CA LYS A 252 -14.66 -0.98 8.31
C LYS A 252 -16.11 -1.21 7.89
N PHE A 253 -16.56 -2.45 8.03
CA PHE A 253 -17.96 -2.83 7.84
C PHE A 253 -18.63 -3.17 9.17
N ASP A 254 -19.96 -3.08 9.22
CA ASP A 254 -20.72 -3.40 10.43
C ASP A 254 -20.80 -4.91 10.70
N GLU A 255 -20.55 -5.74 9.68
CA GLU A 255 -20.63 -7.20 9.78
C GLU A 255 -19.53 -7.94 9.01
N ASN A 256 -19.26 -9.16 9.45
CA ASN A 256 -18.40 -10.10 8.75
C ASN A 256 -19.26 -10.92 7.78
N ALA A 257 -18.93 -10.86 6.49
CA ALA A 257 -19.69 -11.57 5.47
C ALA A 257 -18.79 -12.26 4.44
N PHE A 258 -19.29 -13.38 3.91
CA PHE A 258 -18.69 -14.12 2.82
C PHE A 258 -19.68 -14.36 1.67
N ALA A 259 -19.16 -14.61 0.48
CA ALA A 259 -19.94 -15.08 -0.67
C ALA A 259 -19.48 -16.48 -1.09
N VAL A 260 -20.40 -17.33 -1.53
CA VAL A 260 -20.14 -18.72 -1.93
C VAL A 260 -19.55 -18.74 -3.34
N ILE A 261 -18.53 -19.57 -3.55
CA ILE A 261 -17.93 -19.78 -4.86
C ILE A 261 -17.89 -21.26 -5.25
N ILE A 262 -18.17 -21.52 -6.53
CA ILE A 262 -18.03 -22.85 -7.16
C ILE A 262 -17.22 -22.68 -8.44
N ASN A 263 -16.19 -23.51 -8.64
CA ASN A 263 -15.29 -23.40 -9.79
C ASN A 263 -14.74 -21.99 -10.03
N ASN A 264 -14.44 -21.28 -8.93
CA ASN A 264 -13.96 -19.90 -8.91
C ASN A 264 -14.92 -18.88 -9.57
N LYS A 265 -16.22 -19.16 -9.59
CA LYS A 265 -17.31 -18.24 -9.95
C LYS A 265 -18.22 -18.03 -8.74
N LEU A 266 -18.83 -16.84 -8.63
CA LEU A 266 -19.88 -16.60 -7.64
C LEU A 266 -21.03 -17.59 -7.86
N HIS A 267 -21.51 -18.23 -6.79
CA HIS A 267 -22.62 -19.17 -6.90
C HIS A 267 -23.97 -18.49 -6.84
N GLY A 268 -24.13 -17.49 -5.97
CA GLY A 268 -25.33 -16.66 -5.93
C GLY A 268 -25.45 -15.75 -7.16
N SER A 269 -26.68 -15.37 -7.50
CA SER A 269 -26.98 -14.45 -8.60
C SER A 269 -26.54 -13.00 -8.32
N ARG A 270 -26.46 -12.60 -7.04
CA ARG A 270 -26.06 -11.25 -6.62
C ARG A 270 -25.50 -11.24 -5.19
N ILE A 271 -24.72 -10.20 -4.87
CA ILE A 271 -24.23 -9.92 -3.51
C ILE A 271 -25.18 -8.97 -2.76
N LYS A 272 -25.42 -9.25 -1.48
CA LYS A 272 -26.22 -8.43 -0.57
C LYS A 272 -25.33 -7.40 0.13
N GLY A 273 -25.66 -6.12 -0.05
CA GLY A 273 -24.99 -5.01 0.62
C GLY A 273 -23.66 -4.59 -0.03
N PRO A 274 -22.99 -3.58 0.54
CA PRO A 274 -21.79 -2.99 -0.04
C PRO A 274 -20.59 -3.95 -0.01
N VAL A 275 -19.68 -3.75 -0.96
CA VAL A 275 -18.45 -4.51 -1.12
C VAL A 275 -17.33 -3.56 -1.55
N LEU A 276 -16.09 -3.80 -1.13
CA LEU A 276 -14.97 -3.00 -1.59
C LEU A 276 -14.70 -3.22 -3.09
N MET A 277 -14.26 -2.17 -3.78
CA MET A 277 -13.89 -2.25 -5.19
C MET A 277 -12.76 -3.24 -5.48
N GLU A 278 -11.89 -3.48 -4.50
CA GLU A 278 -10.74 -4.37 -4.64
C GLU A 278 -11.14 -5.85 -4.73
N THR A 279 -12.28 -6.19 -4.13
CA THR A 279 -12.82 -7.55 -4.11
C THR A 279 -13.23 -8.04 -5.50
N LYS A 280 -13.48 -7.14 -6.47
CA LYS A 280 -13.98 -7.48 -7.81
C LYS A 280 -13.16 -8.52 -8.57
N HIS A 281 -11.86 -8.60 -8.29
CA HIS A 281 -10.92 -9.51 -8.94
C HIS A 281 -10.72 -10.84 -8.19
N ALA A 282 -11.42 -11.05 -7.07
CA ALA A 282 -11.19 -12.21 -6.21
C ALA A 282 -11.72 -13.54 -6.80
N CYS A 283 -12.82 -13.50 -7.56
CA CYS A 283 -13.29 -14.63 -8.38
C CYS A 283 -13.83 -14.18 -9.74
N LYS A 284 -13.98 -15.16 -10.65
CA LYS A 284 -14.55 -14.94 -11.98
C LYS A 284 -15.99 -14.41 -11.81
N ASN A 285 -16.33 -13.40 -12.60
CA ASN A 285 -17.65 -12.76 -12.67
C ASN A 285 -18.08 -12.00 -11.41
N LEU A 286 -17.25 -11.84 -10.36
CA LEU A 286 -17.70 -11.07 -9.18
C LEU A 286 -18.05 -9.62 -9.55
N ALA A 287 -17.26 -9.02 -10.43
CA ALA A 287 -17.49 -7.67 -10.91
C ALA A 287 -18.86 -7.47 -11.57
N SER A 288 -19.42 -8.47 -12.26
CA SER A 288 -20.73 -8.36 -12.91
C SER A 288 -21.92 -8.54 -11.97
N HIS A 289 -21.68 -8.86 -10.69
CA HIS A 289 -22.72 -9.11 -9.69
C HIS A 289 -22.69 -8.13 -8.51
N ILE A 290 -21.75 -7.16 -8.54
CA ILE A 290 -21.63 -6.05 -7.59
C ILE A 290 -22.37 -4.80 -8.11
N PHE A 291 -22.56 -4.71 -9.43
CA PHE A 291 -23.24 -3.62 -10.15
C PHE A 291 -24.49 -4.15 -10.84
#